data_AF-A0A353J920-F1
#
_entry.id   AF-A0A353J920-F1
#
_cell.length_a   1.000
_cell.length_b   1.000
_cell.length_c   1.000
_cell.angle_alpha   90.00
_cell.angle_beta   90.00
_cell.angle_gamma   90.00
#
_symmetry.space_group_name_H-M   'P 1'
#
loop_
_entity.id
_entity.type
_entity.pdbx_description
1 polymer ?
#
loop_
_entity_poly.entity_id
_entity_poly.type
_entity_poly.pdbx_seq_one_letter_code
_entity_poly.pdbx_strand_id
1 'polypeptide(L)'
;MKNYLLPNKGKSTRAIKYMFRDCKNLTFHLRDDVTCYQKVGCIGFIQNEDNGKIVYITTEPVNGLAMYRTAESLTDFRGGPNQWCKESEYKQRILELLK
;
A
#
# COMPACT_ATOMS: atom_id res chain seq x y z
N MET A 1 -23.43 -13.42 6.40
CA MET A 1 -22.42 -12.34 6.36
C MET A 1 -21.24 -12.83 5.52
N LYS A 2 -20.90 -12.14 4.43
CA LYS A 2 -19.75 -12.52 3.60
C LYS A 2 -18.47 -12.15 4.36
N ASN A 3 -17.65 -13.14 4.66
CA ASN A 3 -16.33 -12.95 5.25
C ASN A 3 -15.46 -12.17 4.25
N TYR A 4 -15.23 -10.89 4.49
CA TYR A 4 -14.27 -10.06 3.75
C TYR A 4 -12.84 -10.33 4.22
N LEU A 5 -12.48 -11.62 4.31
CA LEU A 5 -11.09 -12.01 4.43
C LEU A 5 -10.47 -11.78 3.05
N LEU A 6 -9.60 -10.77 2.96
CA LEU A 6 -8.58 -10.66 1.92
C LEU A 6 -8.11 -12.07 1.55
N PRO A 7 -8.30 -12.58 0.31
CA PRO A 7 -7.73 -13.86 -0.07
C PRO A 7 -6.22 -13.79 0.18
N ASN A 8 -5.61 -14.86 0.69
CA ASN A 8 -4.17 -14.96 0.99
C ASN A 8 -3.23 -14.54 -0.17
N LYS A 9 -3.75 -14.27 -1.36
CA LYS A 9 -3.03 -13.80 -2.55
C LYS A 9 -3.03 -12.28 -2.73
N GLY A 10 -3.88 -11.51 -2.05
CA GLY A 10 -4.12 -10.06 -2.30
C GLY A 10 -3.21 -9.08 -1.57
N LYS A 11 -2.35 -9.55 -0.65
CA LYS A 11 -1.58 -8.67 0.24
C LYS A 11 -0.08 -8.62 -0.03
N SER A 12 0.40 -9.27 -1.08
CA SER A 12 1.82 -9.30 -1.41
C SER A 12 2.26 -8.08 -2.23
N THR A 13 3.55 -7.80 -2.23
CA THR A 13 4.19 -6.87 -3.17
C THR A 13 3.74 -7.10 -4.61
N ARG A 14 3.62 -8.36 -5.04
CA ARG A 14 3.15 -8.74 -6.38
C ARG A 14 1.70 -8.31 -6.64
N ALA A 15 0.83 -8.46 -5.64
CA ALA A 15 -0.57 -8.06 -5.75
C ALA A 15 -0.71 -6.54 -5.89
N ILE A 16 0.03 -5.77 -5.09
CA ILE A 16 0.07 -4.31 -5.21
C ILE A 16 0.63 -3.89 -6.57
N LYS A 17 1.77 -4.43 -7.02
CA LYS A 17 2.29 -4.12 -8.36
C LYS A 17 1.29 -4.44 -9.47
N TYR A 18 0.52 -5.53 -9.33
CA TYR A 18 -0.54 -5.85 -10.29
C TYR A 18 -1.73 -4.88 -10.23
N MET A 19 -2.13 -4.43 -9.03
CA MET A 19 -3.21 -3.46 -8.81
C MET A 19 -2.93 -2.12 -9.53
N PHE A 20 -1.66 -1.73 -9.61
CA PHE A 20 -1.18 -0.50 -10.24
C PHE A 20 -0.49 -0.74 -11.59
N ARG A 21 -0.69 -1.90 -12.25
CA ARG A 21 -0.01 -2.26 -13.51
C ARG A 21 -0.24 -1.28 -14.67
N ASP A 22 -1.32 -0.52 -14.61
CA ASP A 22 -1.74 0.52 -15.55
C ASP A 22 -1.06 1.89 -15.28
N CYS A 23 -0.43 2.06 -14.13
CA CYS A 23 0.26 3.29 -13.73
C CYS A 23 1.75 3.18 -14.07
N LYS A 24 2.17 3.73 -15.22
CA LYS A 24 3.55 3.58 -15.73
C LYS A 24 4.58 4.50 -15.06
N ASN A 25 4.13 5.55 -14.39
CA ASN A 25 4.94 6.57 -13.74
C ASN A 25 5.19 6.28 -12.25
N LEU A 26 4.90 5.06 -11.79
CA LEU A 26 5.06 4.69 -10.38
C LEU A 26 6.23 3.74 -10.17
N THR A 27 7.08 4.08 -9.21
CA THR A 27 8.13 3.21 -8.69
C THR A 27 7.72 2.63 -7.34
N PHE A 28 8.06 1.35 -7.11
CA PHE A 28 7.59 0.58 -5.96
C PHE A 28 8.75 0.11 -5.09
N HIS A 29 8.85 0.65 -3.88
CA HIS A 29 9.82 0.26 -2.85
C HIS A 29 9.10 -0.52 -1.75
N LEU A 30 8.65 -1.72 -2.10
CA LEU A 30 7.80 -2.57 -1.24
C LEU A 30 8.56 -3.79 -0.73
N ARG A 31 8.25 -4.20 0.49
CA ARG A 31 8.70 -5.45 1.12
C ARG A 31 7.49 -6.26 1.55
N ASP A 32 7.51 -7.57 1.29
CA ASP A 32 6.53 -8.48 1.88
C ASP A 32 6.76 -8.52 3.39
N ASP A 33 5.69 -8.38 4.18
CA ASP A 33 5.76 -8.51 5.63
C ASP A 33 5.50 -9.97 6.04
N VAL A 34 6.40 -10.50 6.86
CA VAL A 34 6.42 -11.90 7.27
C VAL A 34 6.48 -11.93 8.78
N THR A 35 5.35 -12.17 9.44
CA THR A 35 5.33 -12.51 10.86
C THR A 35 5.34 -14.02 11.00
N CYS A 36 6.43 -14.51 11.60
CA CYS A 36 6.74 -15.86 12.11
C CYS A 36 6.47 -17.07 11.19
N TYR A 37 5.31 -17.20 10.55
CA TYR A 37 4.92 -18.35 9.71
C TYR A 37 3.95 -18.04 8.56
N GLN A 38 3.52 -16.77 8.37
CA GLN A 38 2.60 -16.39 7.27
C GLN A 38 3.00 -15.06 6.63
N LYS A 39 2.84 -14.95 5.30
CA LYS A 39 2.88 -13.64 4.62
C LYS A 39 1.59 -12.89 4.96
N VAL A 40 1.69 -11.89 5.83
CA VAL A 40 0.51 -11.17 6.35
C VAL A 40 0.18 -9.93 5.54
N GLY A 41 1.15 -9.38 4.81
CA GLY A 41 0.93 -8.25 3.93
C GLY A 41 2.18 -7.79 3.19
N CYS A 42 2.16 -6.53 2.77
CA CYS A 42 3.31 -5.82 2.27
C CYS A 42 3.28 -4.39 2.80
N ILE A 43 4.47 -3.86 3.03
CA ILE A 43 4.69 -2.51 3.51
C ILE A 43 5.75 -1.83 2.65
N GLY A 44 5.73 -0.51 2.59
CA GLY A 44 6.78 0.26 1.93
C GLY A 44 6.25 1.50 1.26
N PHE A 45 6.89 1.91 0.18
CA PHE A 45 6.62 3.17 -0.48
C PHE A 45 6.26 3.01 -1.95
N ILE A 46 5.39 3.89 -2.42
CA ILE A 46 5.11 4.12 -3.84
C ILE A 46 5.49 5.56 -4.14
N GLN A 47 6.31 5.77 -5.15
CA GLN A 47 6.74 7.08 -5.62
C GLN A 47 6.16 7.35 -7.00
N ASN A 48 5.64 8.56 -7.22
CA ASN A 48 5.33 9.06 -8.55
C ASN A 48 6.56 9.77 -9.11
N GLU A 49 7.10 9.26 -10.22
CA GLU A 49 8.30 9.78 -10.88
C GLU A 49 8.08 11.17 -11.51
N ASP A 50 6.84 11.50 -11.89
CA ASP A 50 6.56 12.76 -12.58
C ASP A 50 6.61 13.97 -11.63
N ASN A 51 6.26 13.78 -10.36
CA ASN A 51 6.15 14.87 -9.37
C ASN A 51 6.91 14.64 -8.07
N GLY A 52 7.59 13.49 -7.92
CA GLY A 52 8.37 13.13 -6.75
C GLY A 52 7.56 12.84 -5.48
N LYS A 53 6.21 12.79 -5.54
CA LYS A 53 5.38 12.49 -4.37
C LYS A 53 5.53 11.04 -3.94
N ILE A 54 5.59 10.82 -2.63
CA ILE A 54 5.79 9.51 -2.03
C ILE A 54 4.62 9.19 -1.09
N VAL A 55 4.12 7.97 -1.19
CA VAL A 55 3.10 7.43 -0.29
C VAL A 55 3.66 6.20 0.40
N TYR A 56 3.60 6.19 1.73
CA TYR A 56 3.82 5.00 2.53
C TYR A 56 2.53 4.18 2.59
N ILE A 57 2.66 2.86 2.45
CA ILE A 57 1.54 1.92 2.43
C ILE A 57 1.81 0.74 3.37
N THR A 58 0.76 0.19 3.98
CA THR A 58 0.75 -1.15 4.56
C THR A 58 -0.59 -1.83 4.31
N THR A 59 -0.51 -3.07 3.80
CA THR A 59 -1.69 -3.91 3.60
C THR A 59 -1.95 -4.84 4.78
N GLU A 60 -1.20 -4.69 5.89
CA GLU A 60 -1.52 -5.41 7.12
C GLU A 60 -2.85 -4.88 7.66
N PRO A 61 -3.89 -5.72 7.74
CA PRO A 61 -5.21 -5.24 8.09
C PRO A 61 -5.31 -4.96 9.58
N VAL A 62 -5.45 -3.69 9.95
CA VAL A 62 -5.97 -3.34 11.28
C VAL A 62 -7.48 -3.23 11.15
N ASN A 63 -8.22 -4.12 11.83
CA ASN A 63 -9.69 -4.21 11.74
C ASN A 63 -10.22 -4.36 10.29
N GLY A 64 -9.46 -5.04 9.41
CA GLY A 64 -9.84 -5.26 8.00
C GLY A 64 -9.57 -4.07 7.06
N LEU A 65 -8.88 -3.03 7.53
CA LEU A 65 -8.54 -1.85 6.74
C LEU A 65 -7.04 -1.84 6.40
N ALA A 66 -6.71 -1.41 5.19
CA ALA A 66 -5.34 -1.11 4.80
C ALA A 66 -5.00 0.34 5.16
N MET A 67 -3.72 0.60 5.45
CA MET A 67 -3.24 1.92 5.84
C MET A 67 -2.40 2.55 4.73
N TYR A 68 -2.53 3.86 4.56
CA TYR A 68 -1.71 4.64 3.64
C TYR A 68 -1.53 6.06 4.19
N ARG A 69 -0.47 6.75 3.76
CA ARG A 69 -0.22 8.17 4.10
C ARG A 69 0.86 8.76 3.20
N THR A 70 0.95 10.07 3.13
CA THR A 70 2.10 10.74 2.49
C THR A 70 3.38 10.45 3.27
N ALA A 71 4.50 10.39 2.55
CA ALA A 71 5.83 10.25 3.11
C ALA A 71 6.75 11.34 2.52
N GLU A 72 7.72 11.77 3.31
CA GLU A 72 8.71 12.79 2.88
C GLU A 72 9.93 12.16 2.20
N SER A 73 10.21 10.88 2.50
CA SER A 73 11.34 10.14 1.94
C SER A 73 11.00 8.65 1.82
N LEU A 74 11.85 7.90 1.11
CA LEU A 74 11.75 6.44 0.97
C LEU A 74 12.32 5.67 2.16
N THR A 75 12.86 6.37 3.16
CA THR A 75 13.56 5.77 4.30
C THR A 75 12.90 6.11 5.64
N ASP A 76 12.20 7.25 5.71
CA ASP A 76 11.63 7.71 6.95
C ASP A 76 10.15 7.36 7.05
N PHE A 77 9.78 6.76 8.19
CA PHE A 77 8.40 6.58 8.58
C PHE A 77 7.76 7.89 9.09
N ARG A 78 8.21 9.04 8.59
CA ARG A 78 7.64 10.37 8.84
C ARG A 78 6.77 10.80 7.66
N GLY A 79 5.92 11.81 7.84
CA GLY A 79 4.99 12.29 6.81
C GLY A 79 3.59 12.56 7.37
N GLY A 80 2.58 12.45 6.51
CA GLY A 80 1.19 12.77 6.85
C GLY A 80 0.53 11.82 7.84
N PRO A 81 -0.69 12.13 8.31
CA PRO A 81 -1.43 11.28 9.24
C PRO A 81 -1.78 9.92 8.62
N ASN A 82 -1.85 8.88 9.45
CA ASN A 82 -2.32 7.55 9.03
C ASN A 82 -3.76 7.64 8.51
N GLN A 83 -4.00 7.16 7.30
CA GLN A 83 -5.32 7.03 6.71
C GLN A 83 -5.64 5.55 6.50
N TRP A 84 -6.91 5.21 6.63
CA TRP A 84 -7.40 3.83 6.57
C TRP A 84 -8.50 3.72 5.54
N CYS A 85 -8.50 2.66 4.75
CA CYS A 85 -9.61 2.38 3.84
C CYS A 85 -9.79 0.88 3.60
N LYS A 86 -10.92 0.54 2.97
CA LYS A 86 -11.15 -0.82 2.51
C LYS A 86 -10.25 -1.12 1.31
N GLU A 87 -9.98 -2.41 1.07
CA GLU A 87 -9.20 -2.88 -0.07
C GLU A 87 -9.73 -2.33 -1.41
N SER A 88 -11.06 -2.31 -1.58
CA SER A 88 -11.73 -1.82 -2.80
C SER A 88 -11.44 -0.35 -3.12
N GLU A 89 -11.06 0.45 -2.13
CA GLU A 89 -10.80 1.89 -2.26
C GLU A 89 -9.30 2.19 -2.33
N TYR A 90 -8.45 1.22 -1.98
CA TYR A 90 -7.03 1.44 -1.69
C TYR A 90 -6.26 2.05 -2.86
N LYS A 91 -6.47 1.52 -4.06
CA LYS A 91 -5.86 2.07 -5.28
C LYS A 91 -6.22 3.53 -5.48
N GLN A 92 -7.51 3.87 -5.41
CA GLN A 92 -7.98 5.23 -5.66
C GLN A 92 -7.39 6.20 -4.63
N ARG A 93 -7.40 5.84 -3.35
CA ARG A 93 -6.89 6.70 -2.27
C ARG A 93 -5.40 6.97 -2.38
N ILE A 94 -4.61 5.97 -2.74
CA ILE A 94 -3.17 6.13 -2.98
C ILE A 94 -2.94 7.08 -4.18
N LEU A 95 -3.69 6.90 -5.27
CA LEU A 95 -3.59 7.79 -6.43
C LEU A 95 -3.99 9.23 -6.12
N GLU A 96 -4.95 9.46 -5.21
CA GLU A 96 -5.32 10.80 -4.75
C GLU A 96 -4.14 11.51 -4.06
N LEU A 97 -3.30 10.79 -3.31
CA LEU A 97 -2.11 11.35 -2.67
C LEU A 97 -0.91 11.52 -3.62
N LEU A 98 -0.89 10.78 -4.73
CA LEU A 98 0.19 10.82 -5.73
C LEU A 98 -0.05 11.82 -6.87
N LYS A 99 -1.21 12.48 -6.92
CA LYS A 99 -1.48 13.65 -7.80
C LYS A 99 -0.86 14.88 -7.20
#